data_AF-A0A0R1UUW6-F1
#
_entry.id   AF-A0A0R1UUW6-F1
#
_cell.length_a   1.000
_cell.length_b   1.000
_cell.length_c   1.000
_cell.angle_alpha   90.00
_cell.angle_beta   90.00
_cell.angle_gamma   90.00
#
_symmetry.space_group_name_H-M   'P 1'
#
loop_
_entity.id
_entity.type
_entity.pdbx_description
1 polymer ?
#
loop_
_entity_poly.entity_id
_entity_poly.type
_entity_poly.pdbx_seq_one_letter_code
_entity_poly.pdbx_strand_id
1 'polypeptide(L)'
;MKKIIVFLIGIIILAFGTALCNYTGLGIDPFNAFCIAVSQQSGIQLGTVTLLIQLVIGGFIFIFKRENIGVGSVIPIVSFGYILEFFTWLIEKNLEPITSILTNLFVFILGALIITFGMSIYMECNMGMVPYDSIAYALVKYFKGEMAIFRMILDTIIAVTAFLLNGPINVGTVILAFSVGPLISFFRDKFVRCCFNRLGIKS
;
A
#
# COMPACT_ATOMS: atom_id res chain seq x y z
N MET A 1 -3.48 7.14 22.32
CA MET A 1 -3.01 8.32 21.55
C MET A 1 -1.71 8.04 20.79
N LYS A 2 -0.59 7.69 21.45
CA LYS A 2 0.70 7.44 20.75
C LYS A 2 0.63 6.46 19.57
N LYS A 3 -0.06 5.32 19.72
CA LYS A 3 -0.27 4.34 18.64
C LYS A 3 -0.98 4.91 17.41
N ILE A 4 -2.03 5.71 17.60
CA ILE A 4 -2.82 6.31 16.51
C ILE A 4 -1.96 7.28 15.69
N ILE A 5 -1.14 8.09 16.37
CA ILE A 5 -0.23 9.01 15.71
C ILE A 5 0.80 8.24 14.87
N VAL A 6 1.45 7.22 15.44
CA VAL A 6 2.44 6.40 14.72
C VAL A 6 1.81 5.69 13.52
N PHE A 7 0.59 5.19 13.66
CA PHE A 7 -0.15 4.57 12.57
C PHE A 7 -0.49 5.55 11.45
N LEU A 8 -0.99 6.75 11.77
CA LEU A 8 -1.24 7.80 10.79
C LEU A 8 0.04 8.23 10.07
N ILE A 9 1.14 8.38 10.80
CA ILE A 9 2.45 8.66 10.21
C ILE A 9 2.85 7.54 9.23
N GLY A 10 2.66 6.28 9.60
CA GLY A 10 2.91 5.14 8.70
C GLY A 10 2.11 5.22 7.40
N ILE A 11 0.82 5.58 7.48
CA ILE A 11 -0.05 5.76 6.31
C ILE A 11 0.41 6.93 5.44
N ILE A 12 0.79 8.07 6.04
CA ILE A 12 1.29 9.24 5.31
C ILE A 12 2.59 8.91 4.57
N ILE A 13 3.55 8.25 5.25
CA ILE A 13 4.81 7.79 4.66
C ILE A 13 4.54 6.84 3.49
N LEU A 14 3.65 5.86 3.70
CA LEU A 14 3.25 4.91 2.66
C LEU A 14 2.68 5.62 1.43
N ALA A 15 1.71 6.51 1.61
CA ALA A 15 1.07 7.24 0.52
C ALA A 15 2.07 8.14 -0.23
N PHE A 16 2.99 8.78 0.50
CA PHE A 16 4.06 9.58 -0.11
C PHE A 16 5.00 8.74 -0.99
N GLY A 17 5.47 7.60 -0.48
CA GLY A 17 6.32 6.69 -1.27
C GLY A 17 5.60 6.15 -2.51
N THR A 18 4.31 5.85 -2.36
CA THR A 18 3.43 5.41 -3.46
C THR A 18 3.30 6.48 -4.53
N ALA A 19 3.09 7.75 -4.13
CA ALA A 19 3.04 8.88 -5.06
C ALA A 19 4.38 9.09 -5.79
N LEU A 20 5.53 8.93 -5.11
CA LEU A 20 6.85 8.99 -5.74
C LEU A 20 7.05 7.88 -6.78
N CYS A 21 6.66 6.65 -6.47
CA CYS A 21 6.71 5.54 -7.44
C CYS A 21 5.83 5.85 -8.65
N ASN A 22 4.59 6.33 -8.44
CA ASN A 22 3.70 6.71 -9.54
C ASN A 22 4.33 7.79 -10.43
N TYR A 23 4.91 8.82 -9.81
CA TYR A 23 5.53 9.95 -10.49
C TYR A 23 6.67 9.54 -11.43
N THR A 24 7.43 8.50 -11.06
CA THR A 24 8.53 7.99 -11.90
C THR A 24 8.06 7.42 -13.24
N GLY A 25 6.78 7.03 -13.34
CA GLY A 25 6.25 6.29 -14.49
C GLY A 25 6.83 4.88 -14.63
N LEU A 26 7.76 4.45 -13.78
CA LEU A 26 8.32 3.10 -13.79
C LEU A 26 7.34 2.04 -13.26
N GLY A 27 6.29 2.48 -12.58
CA GLY A 27 5.20 1.65 -12.08
C GLY A 27 4.82 1.99 -10.65
N ILE A 28 3.71 1.41 -10.21
CA ILE A 28 3.16 1.51 -8.85
C ILE A 28 2.78 0.11 -8.36
N ASP A 29 2.51 -0.07 -7.06
CA ASP A 29 2.03 -1.36 -6.57
C ASP A 29 0.71 -1.79 -7.26
N PRO A 30 0.46 -3.11 -7.41
CA PRO A 30 -0.66 -3.62 -8.20
C PRO A 30 -2.04 -3.10 -7.77
N PHE A 31 -2.28 -2.99 -6.46
CA PHE A 31 -3.57 -2.53 -5.94
C PHE A 31 -3.84 -1.08 -6.36
N ASN A 32 -2.85 -0.20 -6.24
CA ASN A 32 -3.02 1.18 -6.66
C ASN A 32 -3.01 1.32 -8.19
N ALA A 33 -2.30 0.47 -8.93
CA ALA A 33 -2.41 0.43 -10.39
C ALA A 33 -3.85 0.09 -10.84
N PHE A 34 -4.50 -0.86 -10.16
CA PHE A 34 -5.90 -1.18 -10.38
C PHE A 34 -6.81 0.01 -10.07
N CYS A 35 -6.62 0.68 -8.92
CA CYS A 35 -7.40 1.86 -8.55
C CYS A 35 -7.23 3.02 -9.56
N ILE A 36 -6.02 3.25 -10.06
CA ILE A 36 -5.74 4.24 -11.10
C ILE A 36 -6.46 3.87 -12.41
N ALA A 37 -6.39 2.60 -12.82
CA ALA A 37 -7.08 2.14 -14.03
C ALA A 37 -8.59 2.38 -13.96
N VAL A 38 -9.20 2.04 -12.82
CA VAL A 38 -10.63 2.26 -12.58
C VAL A 38 -10.96 3.75 -12.53
N SER A 39 -10.11 4.57 -11.90
CA SER A 39 -10.27 6.04 -11.85
C SER A 39 -10.25 6.65 -13.25
N GLN A 40 -9.31 6.25 -14.11
CA GLN A 40 -9.20 6.72 -15.48
C GLN A 40 -10.41 6.32 -16.35
N GLN A 41 -10.92 5.10 -16.20
CA GLN A 41 -12.07 4.63 -16.96
C GLN A 41 -13.41 5.22 -16.49
N SER A 42 -13.58 5.41 -15.18
CA SER A 42 -14.83 5.90 -14.59
C SER A 42 -14.92 7.42 -14.54
N GLY A 43 -13.81 8.14 -14.66
CA GLY A 43 -13.73 9.60 -14.47
C GLY A 43 -13.88 10.04 -13.00
N ILE A 44 -13.88 9.09 -12.06
CA ILE A 44 -13.97 9.36 -10.62
C ILE A 44 -12.55 9.60 -10.08
N GLN A 45 -12.42 10.53 -9.13
CA GLN A 45 -11.15 10.82 -8.45
C GLN A 45 -10.53 9.58 -7.79
N LEU A 46 -9.20 9.49 -7.86
CA LEU A 46 -8.43 8.34 -7.36
C LEU A 46 -8.71 8.04 -5.89
N GLY A 47 -8.81 9.07 -5.04
CA GLY A 47 -9.10 8.90 -3.62
C GLY A 47 -10.46 8.27 -3.37
N THR A 48 -11.48 8.70 -4.13
CA THR A 48 -12.84 8.15 -4.02
C THR A 48 -12.91 6.72 -4.55
N VAL A 49 -12.24 6.39 -5.67
CA VAL A 49 -12.17 5.02 -6.19
C VAL A 49 -11.50 4.09 -5.19
N THR A 50 -10.35 4.51 -4.64
CA THR A 50 -9.61 3.74 -3.65
C THR A 50 -10.45 3.48 -2.41
N LEU A 51 -11.17 4.50 -1.93
CA LEU A 51 -12.10 4.39 -0.81
C LEU A 51 -13.22 3.37 -1.11
N LEU A 52 -13.87 3.48 -2.27
CA LEU A 52 -14.97 2.58 -2.65
C LEU A 52 -14.52 1.13 -2.75
N ILE A 53 -13.39 0.87 -3.42
CA ILE A 53 -12.84 -0.49 -3.56
C ILE A 53 -12.49 -1.05 -2.18
N GLN A 54 -11.84 -0.26 -1.32
CA GLN A 54 -11.52 -0.69 0.03
C GLN A 54 -12.76 -0.89 0.92
N LEU A 55 -13.82 -0.11 0.74
CA LEU A 55 -15.11 -0.35 1.40
C LEU A 55 -15.76 -1.64 0.94
N VAL A 56 -15.71 -1.95 -0.36
CA VAL A 56 -16.23 -3.21 -0.90
C VAL A 56 -15.44 -4.40 -0.33
N ILE A 57 -14.11 -4.36 -0.43
CA ILE A 57 -13.24 -5.41 0.14
C ILE A 57 -13.47 -5.52 1.65
N GLY A 58 -13.56 -4.39 2.34
CA GLY A 58 -13.82 -4.32 3.77
C GLY A 58 -15.17 -4.91 4.17
N GLY A 59 -16.22 -4.60 3.43
CA GLY A 59 -17.57 -5.15 3.63
C GLY A 59 -17.59 -6.67 3.44
N PHE A 60 -16.96 -7.18 2.38
CA PHE A 60 -16.84 -8.62 2.15
C PHE A 60 -16.12 -9.31 3.31
N ILE A 61 -14.95 -8.82 3.71
CA ILE A 61 -14.17 -9.44 4.79
C ILE A 61 -14.88 -9.29 6.14
N PHE A 62 -15.61 -8.20 6.37
CA PHE A 62 -16.43 -8.04 7.56
C PHE A 62 -17.55 -9.07 7.64
N ILE A 63 -18.12 -9.52 6.52
CA ILE A 63 -19.13 -10.58 6.53
C ILE A 63 -18.50 -11.95 6.84
N PHE A 64 -17.36 -12.28 6.23
CA PHE A 64 -16.75 -13.61 6.37
C PHE A 64 -15.82 -13.77 7.59
N LYS A 65 -15.14 -12.70 8.00
CA LYS A 65 -13.99 -12.68 8.93
C LYS A 65 -13.97 -11.38 9.75
N ARG A 66 -15.03 -11.13 10.53
CA ARG A 66 -15.16 -9.95 11.43
C ARG A 66 -13.94 -9.70 12.32
N GLU A 67 -13.24 -10.77 12.71
CA GLU A 67 -12.01 -10.72 13.52
C GLU A 67 -10.88 -9.88 12.89
N ASN A 68 -10.86 -9.73 11.56
CA ASN A 68 -9.77 -9.07 10.84
C ASN A 68 -10.01 -7.57 10.59
N ILE A 69 -11.26 -7.09 10.73
CA ILE A 69 -11.63 -5.70 10.45
C ILE A 69 -12.13 -5.05 11.74
N GLY A 70 -11.36 -4.08 12.22
CA GLY A 70 -11.66 -3.28 13.40
C GLY A 70 -11.74 -1.79 13.07
N VAL A 71 -11.97 -0.96 14.09
CA VAL A 71 -12.07 0.51 13.94
C VAL A 71 -10.80 1.11 13.30
N GLY A 72 -9.61 0.55 13.55
CA GLY A 72 -8.39 1.04 12.92
C GLY A 72 -8.23 0.68 11.44
N SER A 73 -9.08 -0.19 10.88
CA SER A 73 -9.16 -0.41 9.42
C SER A 73 -9.91 0.74 8.73
N VAL A 74 -10.81 1.44 9.43
CA VAL A 74 -11.58 2.57 8.85
C VAL A 74 -10.65 3.72 8.47
N ILE A 75 -9.64 3.98 9.30
CA ILE A 75 -8.68 5.07 9.07
C ILE A 75 -8.00 4.94 7.70
N PRO A 76 -7.29 3.85 7.35
CA PRO A 76 -6.64 3.72 6.04
C PRO A 76 -7.64 3.59 4.90
N ILE A 77 -8.83 3.00 5.11
CA ILE A 77 -9.88 2.96 4.07
C ILE A 77 -10.26 4.37 3.61
N VAL A 78 -10.43 5.28 4.56
CA VAL A 78 -10.87 6.65 4.26
C VAL A 78 -9.68 7.54 3.88
N SER A 79 -8.58 7.50 4.64
CA SER A 79 -7.53 8.50 4.53
C SER A 79 -6.51 8.21 3.42
N PHE A 80 -6.16 6.95 3.18
CA PHE A 80 -5.04 6.60 2.30
C PHE A 80 -5.22 7.14 0.88
N GLY A 81 -6.39 6.91 0.28
CA GLY A 81 -6.68 7.35 -1.09
C GLY A 81 -6.55 8.86 -1.27
N TYR A 82 -7.12 9.65 -0.35
CA TYR A 82 -7.03 11.11 -0.40
C TYR A 82 -5.63 11.64 -0.13
N ILE A 83 -4.87 11.01 0.77
CA ILE A 83 -3.47 11.40 1.04
C ILE A 83 -2.60 11.08 -0.19
N LEU A 84 -2.81 9.93 -0.84
CA LEU A 84 -2.13 9.56 -2.08
C LEU A 84 -2.44 10.56 -3.20
N GLU A 85 -3.71 10.90 -3.39
CA GLU A 85 -4.15 11.89 -4.38
C GLU A 85 -3.53 13.26 -4.09
N PHE A 86 -3.51 13.70 -2.84
CA PHE A 86 -2.87 14.95 -2.43
C PHE A 86 -1.36 14.97 -2.75
N PHE A 87 -0.62 13.92 -2.42
CA PHE A 87 0.81 13.86 -2.71
C PHE A 87 1.09 13.76 -4.21
N THR A 88 0.25 13.03 -4.96
CA THR A 88 0.36 12.95 -6.42
C THR A 88 0.20 14.34 -7.04
N TRP A 89 -0.87 15.06 -6.66
CA TRP A 89 -1.08 16.44 -7.08
C TRP A 89 0.06 17.37 -6.66
N LEU A 90 0.57 17.24 -5.43
CA LEU A 90 1.65 18.07 -4.92
C LEU A 90 2.95 17.87 -5.70
N ILE A 91 3.27 16.61 -6.02
CA ILE A 91 4.47 16.24 -6.79
C ILE A 91 4.34 16.75 -8.23
N GLU A 92 3.23 16.46 -8.91
CA GLU A 92 3.00 16.88 -10.31
C GLU A 92 2.98 18.40 -10.47
N LYS A 93 2.51 19.14 -9.46
CA LYS A 93 2.45 20.60 -9.50
C LYS A 93 3.80 21.28 -9.29
N ASN A 94 4.70 20.69 -8.50
CA ASN A 94 5.94 21.34 -8.06
C ASN A 94 7.21 20.76 -8.72
N LEU A 95 7.13 19.58 -9.34
CA LEU A 95 8.27 18.90 -9.93
C LEU A 95 8.09 18.74 -11.44
N GLU A 96 9.15 19.05 -12.19
CA GLU A 96 9.19 18.81 -13.62
C GLU A 96 9.50 17.34 -13.92
N PRO A 97 8.89 16.75 -14.96
CA PRO A 97 9.09 15.35 -15.33
C PRO A 97 10.57 14.97 -15.37
N ILE A 98 10.89 13.82 -14.77
CA ILE A 98 12.27 13.34 -14.70
C ILE A 98 12.73 12.92 -16.10
N THR A 99 13.71 13.62 -16.65
CA THR A 99 14.29 13.32 -17.98
C THR A 99 15.41 12.29 -17.93
N SER A 100 16.12 12.17 -16.79
CA SER A 100 17.23 11.24 -16.61
C SER A 100 16.75 9.88 -16.09
N ILE A 101 17.08 8.81 -16.83
CA ILE A 101 16.71 7.44 -16.46
C ILE A 101 17.31 7.02 -15.10
N LEU A 102 18.52 7.49 -14.80
CA LEU A 102 19.22 7.20 -13.54
C LEU A 102 18.53 7.85 -12.35
N THR A 103 18.14 9.13 -12.49
CA THR A 103 17.36 9.84 -11.47
C THR A 103 16.01 9.16 -11.29
N ASN A 104 15.39 8.72 -12.38
CA ASN A 104 14.09 8.08 -12.35
C ASN A 104 14.13 6.75 -11.56
N LEU A 105 15.12 5.91 -11.86
CA LEU A 105 15.36 4.66 -11.13
C LEU A 105 15.67 4.91 -9.65
N PHE A 106 16.48 5.92 -9.34
CA PHE A 106 16.83 6.27 -7.96
C PHE A 106 15.60 6.70 -7.15
N VAL A 107 14.76 7.59 -7.71
CA VAL A 107 13.52 8.04 -7.06
C VAL A 107 12.55 6.86 -6.87
N PHE A 108 12.45 5.97 -7.85
CA PHE A 108 11.61 4.77 -7.74
C PHE A 108 12.07 3.84 -6.62
N ILE A 109 13.37 3.55 -6.53
CA ILE A 109 13.93 2.71 -5.45
C ILE A 109 13.69 3.37 -4.08
N LEU A 110 13.90 4.69 -3.97
CA LEU A 110 13.59 5.42 -2.74
C LEU A 110 12.10 5.34 -2.39
N GLY A 111 11.21 5.51 -3.37
CA GLY A 111 9.77 5.34 -3.20
C GLY A 111 9.41 3.95 -2.67
N ALA A 112 9.98 2.90 -3.25
CA ALA A 112 9.77 1.51 -2.83
C ALA A 112 10.22 1.26 -1.37
N LEU A 113 11.36 1.84 -0.96
CA LEU A 113 11.84 1.75 0.43
C LEU A 113 10.92 2.52 1.39
N ILE A 114 10.47 3.71 1.00
CA ILE A 114 9.53 4.52 1.78
C ILE A 114 8.19 3.78 1.96
N ILE A 115 7.67 3.18 0.89
CA ILE A 115 6.46 2.35 0.90
C ILE A 115 6.60 1.23 1.93
N THR A 116 7.64 0.41 1.80
CA THR A 116 7.84 -0.77 2.64
C THR A 116 8.09 -0.40 4.11
N PHE A 117 8.78 0.72 4.36
CA PHE A 117 8.94 1.29 5.69
C PHE A 117 7.61 1.77 6.28
N GLY A 118 6.83 2.56 5.55
CA GLY A 118 5.49 3.00 5.97
C GLY A 118 4.55 1.82 6.25
N MET A 119 4.58 0.80 5.39
CA MET A 119 3.82 -0.44 5.59
C MET A 119 4.21 -1.16 6.88
N SER A 120 5.50 -1.31 7.14
CA SER A 120 5.99 -1.97 8.35
C SER A 120 5.54 -1.25 9.63
N ILE A 121 5.48 0.09 9.64
CA ILE A 121 5.03 0.88 10.80
C ILE A 121 3.54 0.67 11.08
N TYR A 122 2.69 0.88 10.07
CA TYR A 122 1.24 0.83 10.33
C TYR A 122 0.81 -0.61 10.66
N MET A 123 1.42 -1.61 10.04
CA MET A 123 1.10 -3.01 10.32
C MET A 123 1.50 -3.44 11.74
N GLU A 124 2.60 -2.92 12.28
CA GLU A 124 3.05 -3.25 13.65
C GLU A 124 2.18 -2.58 14.74
N CYS A 125 1.45 -1.50 14.40
CA CYS A 125 0.53 -0.84 15.33
C CYS A 125 -0.67 -1.72 15.74
N ASN A 126 -0.98 -2.80 15.01
CA ASN A 126 -2.07 -3.75 15.29
C ASN A 126 -3.45 -3.10 15.58
N MET A 127 -3.72 -1.93 15.02
CA MET A 127 -5.00 -1.23 15.26
C MET A 127 -6.12 -1.69 14.30
N GLY A 128 -5.76 -2.46 13.28
CA GLY A 128 -6.64 -2.97 12.24
C GLY A 128 -5.82 -3.19 10.97
N MET A 129 -6.13 -4.24 10.21
CA MET A 129 -5.51 -4.46 8.92
C MET A 129 -6.25 -3.69 7.84
N VAL A 130 -5.51 -3.16 6.87
CA VAL A 130 -6.09 -2.68 5.61
C VAL A 130 -6.89 -3.84 5.01
N PRO A 131 -8.14 -3.64 4.55
CA PRO A 131 -8.96 -4.72 4.03
C PRO A 131 -8.25 -5.56 2.97
N TYR A 132 -7.53 -4.91 2.06
CA TYR A 132 -6.74 -5.59 1.04
C TYR A 132 -5.71 -6.57 1.63
N ASP A 133 -4.87 -6.11 2.56
CA ASP A 133 -3.86 -6.95 3.23
C ASP A 133 -4.48 -8.07 4.07
N SER A 134 -5.68 -7.86 4.59
CA SER A 134 -6.37 -8.87 5.40
C SER A 134 -6.82 -10.10 4.60
N ILE A 135 -6.92 -9.99 3.27
CA ILE A 135 -7.15 -11.15 2.38
C ILE A 135 -5.94 -12.10 2.46
N ALA A 136 -4.72 -11.57 2.29
CA ALA A 136 -3.50 -12.36 2.36
C ALA A 136 -3.37 -13.07 3.73
N TYR A 137 -3.68 -12.33 4.80
CA TYR A 137 -3.67 -12.87 6.15
C TYR A 137 -4.73 -13.98 6.37
N ALA A 138 -5.94 -13.80 5.83
CA ALA A 138 -6.99 -14.81 5.91
C ALA A 138 -6.60 -16.10 5.16
N LEU A 139 -5.97 -15.97 3.99
CA LEU A 139 -5.48 -17.11 3.20
C LEU A 139 -4.38 -17.88 3.94
N VAL A 140 -3.42 -17.18 4.55
CA VAL A 140 -2.37 -17.79 5.39
C VAL A 140 -2.99 -18.63 6.52
N LYS A 141 -3.99 -18.08 7.22
CA LYS A 141 -4.66 -18.79 8.34
C LYS A 141 -5.41 -20.04 7.87
N TYR A 142 -5.94 -20.04 6.63
CA TYR A 142 -6.69 -21.15 6.08
C TYR A 142 -5.79 -22.26 5.50
N PHE A 143 -4.78 -21.88 4.72
CA PHE A 143 -3.90 -22.79 3.98
C PHE A 143 -2.58 -23.12 4.68
N LYS A 144 -2.26 -22.46 5.81
CA LYS A 144 -1.01 -22.64 6.58
C LYS A 144 0.27 -22.44 5.75
N GLY A 145 0.28 -21.45 4.87
CA GLY A 145 1.46 -21.07 4.09
C GLY A 145 2.08 -19.73 4.50
N GLU A 146 3.07 -19.26 3.74
CA GLU A 146 3.79 -18.03 4.04
C GLU A 146 3.04 -16.78 3.57
N MET A 147 3.08 -15.71 4.39
CA MET A 147 2.42 -14.43 4.07
C MET A 147 2.96 -13.80 2.79
N ALA A 148 4.27 -13.94 2.52
CA ALA A 148 4.89 -13.43 1.31
C ALA A 148 4.30 -14.08 0.04
N ILE A 149 4.07 -15.40 0.06
CA ILE A 149 3.55 -16.15 -1.09
C ILE A 149 2.11 -15.73 -1.39
N PHE A 150 1.22 -15.71 -0.39
CA PHE A 150 -0.18 -15.33 -0.63
C PHE A 150 -0.33 -13.88 -1.05
N ARG A 151 0.52 -12.99 -0.53
CA ARG A 151 0.55 -11.59 -0.96
C ARG A 151 0.98 -11.45 -2.40
N MET A 152 2.03 -12.16 -2.80
CA MET A 152 2.49 -12.20 -4.20
C MET A 152 1.42 -12.75 -5.15
N ILE A 153 0.66 -13.79 -4.75
CA ILE A 153 -0.44 -14.33 -5.55
C ILE A 153 -1.55 -13.27 -5.72
N LEU A 154 -1.97 -12.61 -4.64
CA LEU A 154 -2.99 -11.55 -4.69
C LEU A 154 -2.54 -10.36 -5.55
N ASP A 155 -1.31 -9.91 -5.32
CA ASP A 155 -0.68 -8.83 -6.08
C ASP A 155 -0.58 -9.20 -7.56
N THR A 156 -0.30 -10.46 -7.90
CA THR A 156 -0.26 -10.95 -9.29
C THR A 156 -1.65 -10.94 -9.92
N ILE A 157 -2.68 -11.46 -9.22
CA ILE A 157 -4.06 -11.46 -9.73
C ILE A 157 -4.51 -10.02 -10.02
N ILE A 158 -4.23 -9.10 -9.11
CA ILE A 158 -4.61 -7.70 -9.27
C ILE A 158 -3.76 -6.98 -10.30
N ALA A 159 -2.47 -7.31 -10.44
CA ALA A 159 -1.64 -6.77 -11.50
C ALA A 159 -2.19 -7.19 -12.87
N VAL A 160 -2.64 -8.44 -13.02
CA VAL A 160 -3.28 -8.92 -14.26
C VAL A 160 -4.59 -8.18 -14.53
N THR A 161 -5.45 -7.98 -13.53
CA THR A 161 -6.70 -7.23 -13.74
C THR A 161 -6.44 -5.76 -14.06
N ALA A 162 -5.48 -5.12 -13.38
CA ALA A 162 -5.05 -3.76 -13.67
C ALA A 162 -4.50 -3.65 -15.09
N PHE A 163 -3.69 -4.60 -15.54
CA PHE A 163 -3.14 -4.64 -16.90
C PHE A 163 -4.25 -4.74 -17.94
N LEU A 164 -5.24 -5.62 -17.73
CA LEU A 164 -6.41 -5.75 -18.62
C LEU A 164 -7.26 -4.46 -18.68
N LEU A 165 -7.23 -3.65 -17.62
CA LEU A 165 -7.89 -2.35 -17.55
C LEU A 165 -7.01 -1.20 -18.06
N ASN A 166 -5.88 -1.49 -18.72
CA ASN A 166 -4.90 -0.49 -19.17
C ASN A 166 -4.33 0.38 -18.02
N GLY A 167 -4.21 -0.19 -16.82
CA GLY A 167 -3.56 0.45 -15.69
C GLY A 167 -2.06 0.63 -15.88
N PRO A 168 -1.41 1.46 -15.04
CA PRO A 168 0.02 1.77 -15.13
C PRO A 168 0.90 0.61 -14.62
N ILE A 169 0.84 -0.54 -15.32
CA ILE A 169 1.63 -1.74 -15.03
C ILE A 169 2.91 -1.70 -15.86
N ASN A 170 4.02 -1.36 -15.20
CA ASN A 170 5.34 -1.29 -15.80
C ASN A 170 6.33 -2.20 -15.05
N VAL A 171 7.60 -2.22 -15.48
CA VAL A 171 8.64 -3.08 -14.89
C VAL A 171 8.78 -2.86 -13.38
N GLY A 172 8.63 -1.61 -12.91
CA GLY A 172 8.62 -1.27 -11.49
C GLY A 172 7.47 -1.90 -10.71
N THR A 173 6.27 -2.00 -11.30
CA THR A 173 5.14 -2.69 -10.65
C THR A 173 5.45 -4.16 -10.39
N VAL A 174 6.08 -4.82 -11.36
CA VAL A 174 6.52 -6.21 -11.20
C VAL A 174 7.54 -6.30 -10.07
N ILE A 175 8.56 -5.43 -10.07
CA ILE A 175 9.56 -5.37 -9.00
C ILE A 175 8.90 -5.18 -7.63
N LEU A 176 7.94 -4.25 -7.51
CA LEU A 176 7.20 -4.01 -6.27
C LEU A 176 6.40 -5.24 -5.83
N ALA A 177 5.65 -5.87 -6.73
CA ALA A 177 4.85 -7.05 -6.42
C ALA A 177 5.68 -8.20 -5.79
N PHE A 178 6.91 -8.41 -6.27
CA PHE A 178 7.80 -9.44 -5.72
C PHE A 178 8.62 -8.96 -4.51
N SER A 179 8.96 -7.68 -4.43
CA SER A 179 9.91 -7.15 -3.42
C SER A 179 9.22 -6.68 -2.14
N VAL A 180 7.97 -6.18 -2.23
CA VAL A 180 7.27 -5.54 -1.11
C VAL A 180 7.07 -6.52 0.05
N GLY A 181 6.68 -7.77 -0.21
CA GLY A 181 6.49 -8.79 0.83
C GLY A 181 7.74 -9.02 1.69
N PRO A 182 8.87 -9.46 1.10
CA PRO A 182 10.12 -9.66 1.83
C PRO A 182 10.66 -8.39 2.50
N LEU A 183 10.59 -7.23 1.83
CA LEU A 183 11.07 -5.96 2.39
C LEU A 183 10.27 -5.51 3.62
N ILE A 184 8.95 -5.71 3.63
CA ILE A 184 8.13 -5.42 4.81
C ILE A 184 8.58 -6.27 6.00
N SER A 185 8.83 -7.56 5.80
CA SER A 185 9.33 -8.43 6.88
C SER A 185 10.67 -7.94 7.41
N PHE A 186 11.60 -7.61 6.51
CA PHE A 186 12.92 -7.09 6.88
C PHE A 186 12.84 -5.80 7.71
N PHE A 187 12.07 -4.80 7.24
CA PHE A 187 11.93 -3.53 7.98
C PHE A 187 11.20 -3.70 9.30
N ARG A 188 10.18 -4.55 9.33
CA ARG A 188 9.42 -4.85 10.55
C ARG A 188 10.32 -5.45 11.62
N ASP A 189 11.06 -6.51 11.26
CA ASP A 189 11.87 -7.27 12.22
C ASP A 189 13.08 -6.47 12.71
N LYS A 190 13.75 -5.73 11.82
CA LYS A 190 15.02 -5.06 12.14
C LYS A 190 14.86 -3.66 12.72
N PHE A 191 13.87 -2.89 12.25
CA PHE A 191 13.72 -1.48 12.61
C PHE A 191 12.48 -1.22 13.45
N VAL A 192 11.29 -1.58 12.94
CA VAL A 192 10.04 -1.15 13.57
C VAL A 192 9.86 -1.76 14.94
N ARG A 193 10.08 -3.07 15.10
CA ARG A 193 10.01 -3.74 16.41
C ARG A 193 10.99 -3.16 17.43
N CYS A 194 12.21 -2.83 17.00
CA CYS A 194 13.20 -2.20 17.85
C CYS A 194 12.74 -0.81 18.33
N CYS A 195 12.22 0.01 17.41
CA CYS A 195 11.66 1.33 17.74
C CYS A 195 10.41 1.24 18.63
N PHE A 196 9.52 0.29 18.38
CA PHE A 196 8.30 0.10 19.19
C PHE A 196 8.62 -0.34 20.61
N ASN A 197 9.59 -1.24 20.78
CA ASN A 197 10.09 -1.65 22.08
C ASN A 197 10.70 -0.47 22.86
N ARG A 198 11.44 0.42 22.18
CA ARG A 198 11.97 1.65 22.79
C ARG A 198 10.88 2.68 23.14
N LEU A 199 9.81 2.75 22.37
CA LEU A 199 8.69 3.67 22.58
C LEU A 199 7.65 3.14 23.59
N GLY A 200 7.85 1.93 24.13
CA GLY A 200 6.92 1.28 25.06
C GLY A 200 5.57 0.93 24.43
N ILE A 201 5.52 0.80 23.11
CA ILE A 201 4.30 0.47 22.37
C ILE A 201 4.24 -1.06 22.24
N LYS A 202 3.41 -1.73 23.04
CA LYS A 202 3.16 -3.17 22.88
C LYS A 202 2.53 -3.42 21.51
N SER A 203 3.13 -4.28 20.67
CA SER A 203 2.52 -4.74 19.41
C SER A 203 1.22 -5.47 19.70
#